data_AF-A0A345CQX5-F1
#
_entry.id   AF-A0A345CQX5-F1
#
_cell.length_a   1.000
_cell.length_b   1.000
_cell.length_c   1.000
_cell.angle_alpha   90.00
_cell.angle_beta   90.00
_cell.angle_gamma   90.00
#
_symmetry.space_group_name_H-M   'P 1'
#
loop_
_entity.id
_entity.type
_entity.pdbx_description
1 polymer ?
#
loop_
_entity_poly.entity_id
_entity_poly.type
_entity_poly.pdbx_seq_one_letter_code
_entity_poly.pdbx_strand_id
1 'polypeptide(L)'
;MLPEPGISQQNLLYFASLVNFYTIHDLRNLKTEQTWLYMMCYIWLRYWQLSDNLTSIMIWHMKQTEERCKEEARKNFGADVLQRQQENNKVGRLLSLFIDDDDVMDSIPFGDMRQRAWKIMPREVLQNTAQRMRIKPASRMARR
;
A
#
# COMPACT_ATOMS: atom_id res chain seq x y z
N MET A 1 19.33 22.02 0.69
CA MET A 1 19.81 22.15 -0.70
C MET A 1 21.30 21.87 -0.68
N LEU A 2 21.81 21.02 -1.58
CA LEU A 2 23.24 20.77 -1.68
C LEU A 2 23.94 22.10 -2.06
N PRO A 3 25.12 22.42 -1.48
CA PRO A 3 25.81 23.66 -1.78
C PRO A 3 26.12 23.71 -3.28
N GLU A 4 25.63 24.75 -3.96
CA GLU A 4 25.95 24.94 -5.36
C GLU A 4 27.43 25.30 -5.49
N PRO A 5 28.20 24.64 -6.36
CA PRO A 5 29.47 25.20 -6.78
C PRO A 5 29.14 26.57 -7.38
N GLY A 6 29.85 27.63 -7.01
CA GLY A 6 29.61 29.01 -7.49
C GLY A 6 29.89 29.22 -8.99
N ILE A 7 29.67 28.19 -9.80
CA ILE A 7 29.90 28.05 -11.23
C ILE A 7 28.52 27.75 -11.86
N SER A 8 28.20 28.40 -12.97
CA SER A 8 26.94 28.13 -13.67
C SER A 8 26.82 26.65 -14.07
N GLN A 9 25.59 26.12 -14.07
CA GLN A 9 25.33 24.72 -14.43
C GLN A 9 25.89 24.36 -15.82
N GLN A 10 25.84 25.29 -16.77
CA GLN A 10 26.34 25.11 -18.13
C GLN A 10 27.87 24.96 -18.17
N ASN A 11 28.58 25.77 -17.38
CA ASN A 11 30.03 25.67 -17.23
C ASN A 11 30.43 24.37 -16.51
N LEU A 12 29.65 23.95 -15.51
CA LEU A 12 29.88 22.69 -14.81
C LEU A 12 29.76 21.48 -15.75
N LEU A 13 28.72 21.45 -16.58
CA LEU A 13 28.53 20.41 -17.60
C LEU A 13 29.65 20.43 -18.65
N TYR A 14 30.05 21.62 -19.09
CA TYR A 14 31.15 21.80 -20.04
C TYR A 14 32.49 21.29 -19.48
N PHE A 15 32.87 21.69 -18.27
CA PHE A 15 34.12 21.23 -17.66
C PHE A 15 34.10 19.74 -17.32
N ALA A 16 32.96 19.20 -16.91
CA ALA A 16 32.81 17.75 -16.70
C ALA A 16 32.93 16.96 -18.01
N SER A 17 32.43 17.49 -19.13
CA SER A 17 32.51 16.80 -20.43
C SER A 17 33.94 16.72 -20.95
N LEU A 18 34.77 17.72 -20.66
CA LEU A 18 36.20 17.72 -21.01
C LEU A 18 36.95 16.53 -20.39
N VAL A 19 36.60 16.10 -19.18
CA VAL A 19 37.21 14.90 -18.55
C VAL A 19 36.93 13.64 -19.37
N ASN A 20 35.74 13.52 -19.96
CA ASN A 20 35.41 12.37 -20.81
C ASN A 20 36.07 12.46 -22.19
N PHE A 21 36.43 13.66 -22.64
CA PHE A 21 37.03 13.89 -23.95
C PHE A 21 38.55 13.70 -23.93
N TYR A 22 39.22 14.14 -22.86
CA TYR A 22 40.67 14.00 -22.74
C TYR A 22 41.08 12.58 -22.33
N THR A 23 42.19 12.09 -22.89
CA THR A 23 42.82 10.87 -22.39
C THR A 23 43.49 11.14 -21.04
N ILE A 24 43.78 10.08 -20.28
CA ILE A 24 44.55 10.18 -19.01
C ILE A 24 45.90 10.88 -19.24
N HIS A 25 46.52 10.66 -20.41
CA HIS A 25 47.78 11.31 -20.77
C HIS A 25 47.60 12.82 -20.96
N ASP A 26 46.55 13.25 -21.67
CA ASP A 26 46.26 14.66 -21.92
C ASP A 26 45.89 15.40 -20.62
N LEU A 27 45.09 14.77 -19.75
CA LEU A 27 44.74 15.29 -18.42
C LEU A 27 45.95 15.49 -17.52
N ARG A 28 46.99 14.66 -17.67
CA ARG A 28 48.23 14.76 -16.90
C ARG A 28 49.18 15.84 -17.41
N ASN A 29 49.09 16.18 -18.69
CA ASN A 29 49.89 17.23 -19.33
C ASN A 29 49.26 18.63 -19.19
N LEU A 30 48.00 18.72 -18.77
CA LEU A 30 47.32 19.97 -18.43
C LEU A 30 47.89 20.62 -17.17
N LYS A 31 47.65 21.93 -17.00
CA LYS A 31 47.97 22.63 -15.76
C LYS A 31 47.20 21.99 -14.60
N THR A 32 47.88 21.75 -13.50
CA THR A 32 47.31 21.12 -12.29
C THR A 32 45.95 21.72 -11.92
N GLU A 33 45.85 23.05 -11.83
CA GLU A 33 44.61 23.74 -11.47
C GLU A 33 43.43 23.42 -12.41
N GLN A 34 43.69 23.28 -13.72
CA GLN A 34 42.65 22.95 -14.71
C GLN A 34 42.19 21.50 -14.57
N THR A 35 43.12 20.57 -14.38
CA THR A 35 42.80 19.15 -14.16
C THR A 35 41.96 18.97 -12.90
N TRP A 36 42.30 19.69 -11.83
CA TRP A 36 41.51 19.68 -10.58
C TRP A 36 40.09 20.23 -10.80
N LEU A 37 39.96 21.37 -11.50
CA LEU A 37 38.64 21.93 -11.80
C LEU A 37 37.77 20.95 -12.59
N TYR A 38 38.29 20.38 -13.67
CA TYR A 38 37.53 19.46 -14.54
C TYR A 38 37.12 18.19 -13.78
N MET A 39 38.04 17.61 -13.01
CA MET A 39 37.76 16.43 -12.18
C MET A 39 36.72 16.71 -11.11
N MET A 40 36.79 17.86 -10.43
CA MET A 40 35.80 18.23 -9.42
C MET A 40 34.41 18.41 -10.03
N CYS A 41 34.31 19.10 -11.17
CA CYS A 41 33.05 19.24 -11.90
C CYS A 41 32.49 17.88 -12.34
N TYR A 42 33.35 16.97 -12.81
CA TYR A 42 32.95 15.62 -13.20
C TYR A 42 32.44 14.81 -12.02
N ILE A 43 33.19 14.75 -10.91
CA ILE A 43 32.78 14.02 -9.70
C ILE A 43 31.45 14.56 -9.17
N TRP A 44 31.31 15.89 -9.12
CA TRP A 44 30.07 16.53 -8.70
C TRP A 44 28.88 16.12 -9.58
N LEU A 45 29.05 16.17 -10.90
CA LEU A 45 28.01 15.78 -11.85
C LEU A 45 27.61 14.30 -11.68
N ARG A 46 28.59 13.40 -11.51
CA ARG A 46 28.33 11.97 -11.31
C ARG A 46 27.64 11.67 -9.99
N TYR A 47 28.03 12.37 -8.92
CA TYR A 47 27.34 12.30 -7.63
C TYR A 47 25.87 12.73 -7.75
N TRP A 48 25.62 13.85 -8.42
CA TRP A 48 24.26 14.36 -8.62
C TRP A 48 23.40 13.38 -9.44
N GLN A 49 23.92 12.87 -10.56
CA GLN A 49 23.25 11.85 -11.38
C GLN A 49 22.93 10.58 -10.58
N LEU A 50 23.87 10.09 -9.76
CA LEU A 50 23.65 8.92 -8.94
C LEU A 50 22.55 9.15 -7.90
N SER A 51 22.56 10.30 -7.24
CA SER A 51 21.55 10.68 -6.25
C SER A 51 20.15 10.81 -6.87
N ASP A 52 20.05 11.41 -8.06
CA ASP A 52 18.78 11.56 -8.78
C ASP A 52 18.23 10.22 -9.25
N ASN A 53 19.09 9.35 -9.79
CA ASN A 53 18.73 7.99 -10.17
C ASN A 53 18.22 7.18 -8.97
N LEU A 54 18.93 7.25 -7.84
CA LEU A 54 18.52 6.55 -6.61
C LEU A 54 17.16 7.05 -6.12
N THR A 55 16.96 8.37 -6.11
CA THR A 55 15.70 8.99 -5.70
C THR A 55 14.55 8.53 -6.61
N SER A 56 14.77 8.52 -7.92
CA SER A 56 13.80 8.09 -8.92
C SER A 56 13.40 6.62 -8.75
N ILE A 57 14.38 5.73 -8.52
CA ILE A 57 14.13 4.30 -8.22
C ILE A 57 13.32 4.15 -6.94
N MET A 58 13.66 4.90 -5.89
CA MET A 58 12.95 4.83 -4.60
C MET A 58 11.50 5.29 -4.73
N ILE A 59 11.24 6.39 -5.46
CA ILE A 59 9.88 6.88 -5.74
C ILE A 59 9.08 5.81 -6.49
N TRP A 60 9.67 5.19 -7.49
CA TRP A 60 9.01 4.14 -8.26
C TRP A 60 8.66 2.94 -7.38
N HIS A 61 9.60 2.48 -6.54
CA HIS A 61 9.38 1.35 -5.65
C HIS A 61 8.31 1.64 -4.59
N MET A 62 8.27 2.87 -4.08
CA MET A 62 7.22 3.32 -3.15
C MET A 62 5.84 3.28 -3.81
N LYS A 63 5.71 3.83 -5.03
CA LYS A 63 4.44 3.78 -5.79
C LYS A 63 3.99 2.35 -6.05
N GLN A 64 4.90 1.47 -6.44
CA GLN A 64 4.56 0.08 -6.69
C GLN A 64 4.09 -0.63 -5.42
N THR A 65 4.71 -0.33 -4.28
CA THR A 65 4.31 -0.89 -2.98
C THR A 65 2.93 -0.37 -2.56
N GLU A 66 2.67 0.92 -2.76
CA GLU A 66 1.37 1.53 -2.48
C GLU A 66 0.26 0.88 -3.31
N GLU A 67 0.47 0.68 -4.62
CA GLU A 67 -0.52 0.04 -5.49
C GLU A 67 -0.78 -1.42 -5.10
N ARG A 68 0.27 -2.19 -4.77
CA ARG A 68 0.10 -3.57 -4.27
C ARG A 68 -0.74 -3.60 -2.98
N CYS A 69 -0.47 -2.69 -2.05
CA CYS A 69 -1.23 -2.58 -0.80
C CYS A 69 -2.70 -2.21 -1.06
N LYS A 70 -2.97 -1.27 -1.98
CA LYS A 70 -4.32 -0.91 -2.40
C LYS A 70 -5.06 -2.09 -3.03
N GLU A 71 -4.42 -2.83 -3.92
CA GLU A 71 -5.00 -4.00 -4.56
C GLU A 71 -5.35 -5.09 -3.54
N GLU A 72 -4.43 -5.40 -2.63
CA GLU A 72 -4.65 -6.38 -1.57
C GLU A 72 -5.76 -5.94 -0.60
N ALA A 73 -5.78 -4.67 -0.21
CA ALA A 73 -6.85 -4.09 0.60
C ALA A 73 -8.21 -4.18 -0.11
N ARG A 74 -8.27 -3.89 -1.42
CA ARG A 74 -9.50 -4.04 -2.22
C ARG A 74 -9.98 -5.49 -2.30
N LYS A 75 -9.07 -6.44 -2.51
CA LYS A 75 -9.40 -7.88 -2.53
C LYS A 75 -9.96 -8.34 -1.19
N ASN A 76 -9.28 -8.01 -0.10
CA ASN A 76 -9.72 -8.36 1.25
C ASN A 76 -11.05 -7.69 1.62
N PHE A 77 -11.26 -6.43 1.22
CA PHE A 77 -12.53 -5.75 1.42
C PHE A 77 -13.66 -6.40 0.62
N GLY A 78 -13.44 -6.74 -0.64
CA GLY A 78 -14.43 -7.45 -1.46
C GLY A 78 -14.82 -8.80 -0.87
N ALA A 79 -13.85 -9.58 -0.41
CA ALA A 79 -14.08 -10.86 0.25
C ALA A 79 -14.88 -10.70 1.57
N ASP A 80 -14.52 -9.73 2.41
CA ASP A 80 -15.23 -9.43 3.67
C ASP A 80 -16.67 -8.94 3.42
N VAL A 81 -16.89 -8.11 2.39
CA VAL A 81 -18.24 -7.67 1.99
C VAL A 81 -19.10 -8.84 1.54
N LEU A 82 -18.57 -9.73 0.69
CA LEU A 82 -19.30 -10.91 0.22
C LEU A 82 -19.64 -11.85 1.40
N GLN A 83 -18.67 -12.09 2.29
CA GLN A 83 -18.89 -12.90 3.48
C GLN A 83 -19.98 -12.31 4.37
N ARG A 84 -19.95 -10.99 4.62
CA ARG A 84 -20.99 -10.28 5.39
C ARG A 84 -22.36 -10.39 4.74
N GLN A 85 -22.45 -10.30 3.42
CA GLN A 85 -23.72 -10.46 2.71
C GLN A 85 -24.28 -11.88 2.91
N GLN A 86 -23.44 -12.90 2.81
CA GLN A 86 -23.85 -14.30 3.07
C GLN A 86 -24.30 -14.51 4.52
N GLU A 87 -23.55 -13.96 5.48
CA GLU A 87 -23.93 -14.00 6.90
C GLU A 87 -25.25 -13.27 7.16
N ASN A 88 -25.45 -12.07 6.59
CA ASN A 88 -26.70 -11.31 6.70
C ASN A 88 -27.90 -12.08 6.13
N ASN A 89 -27.74 -12.74 4.98
CA ASN A 89 -28.81 -13.55 4.39
C ASN A 89 -29.20 -14.73 5.30
N LYS A 90 -28.20 -15.37 5.94
CA LYS A 90 -28.45 -16.43 6.92
C LYS A 90 -29.12 -15.89 8.18
N VAL A 91 -28.77 -14.69 8.65
CA VAL A 91 -29.44 -14.02 9.77
C VAL A 91 -30.89 -13.69 9.40
N GLY A 92 -31.18 -13.23 8.19
CA GLY A 92 -32.55 -13.05 7.71
C GLY A 92 -33.38 -14.33 7.78
N ARG A 93 -32.81 -15.46 7.36
CA ARG A 93 -33.42 -16.80 7.53
C ARG A 93 -33.58 -17.23 8.99
N LEU A 94 -32.67 -16.84 9.87
CA LEU A 94 -32.81 -17.09 11.30
C LEU A 94 -33.94 -16.28 11.92
N LEU A 95 -34.14 -15.04 11.47
CA LEU A 95 -35.24 -14.19 11.92
C LEU A 95 -36.60 -14.72 11.43
N SER A 96 -36.66 -15.29 10.21
CA SER A 96 -37.92 -15.86 9.70
C SER A 96 -38.41 -17.05 10.53
N LEU A 97 -37.50 -17.83 11.17
CA LEU A 97 -37.88 -18.89 12.12
C LEU A 97 -38.73 -18.40 13.30
N PHE A 98 -38.68 -17.10 13.62
CA PHE A 98 -39.47 -16.49 14.70
C PHE A 98 -40.73 -15.77 14.21
N ILE A 99 -40.92 -15.62 12.89
CA ILE A 99 -42.01 -14.85 12.27
C ILE A 99 -42.95 -15.77 11.48
N ASP A 100 -42.45 -16.87 10.92
CA ASP A 100 -43.24 -17.79 10.12
C ASP A 100 -44.18 -18.63 11.03
N ASP A 101 -45.43 -18.18 11.14
CA ASP A 101 -46.51 -18.73 11.99
C ASP A 101 -47.04 -20.11 11.52
N ASP A 102 -46.68 -20.58 10.33
CA ASP A 102 -47.29 -21.77 9.70
C ASP A 102 -46.73 -23.12 10.23
N ASP A 103 -45.57 -23.14 10.91
CA ASP A 103 -44.85 -24.40 11.23
C ASP A 103 -44.30 -24.45 12.68
N VAL A 104 -44.65 -23.46 13.50
CA VAL A 104 -44.24 -23.35 14.90
C VAL A 104 -45.49 -23.23 15.77
N MET A 105 -45.97 -24.36 16.29
CA MET A 105 -46.88 -24.32 17.44
C MET A 105 -46.15 -23.60 18.59
N ASP A 106 -46.81 -22.67 19.28
CA ASP A 106 -46.28 -21.95 20.47
C ASP A 106 -45.76 -22.88 21.58
N SER A 107 -46.06 -24.17 21.49
CA SER A 107 -45.63 -25.24 22.39
C SER A 107 -44.26 -25.86 22.07
N ILE A 108 -43.58 -25.46 20.98
CA ILE A 108 -42.25 -26.01 20.65
C ILE A 108 -41.20 -25.57 21.68
N PRO A 109 -40.48 -26.51 22.32
CA PRO A 109 -39.39 -26.16 23.23
C PRO A 109 -38.31 -25.34 22.52
N PHE A 110 -37.83 -24.28 23.18
CA PHE A 110 -36.78 -23.41 22.64
C PHE A 110 -35.48 -24.16 22.28
N GLY A 111 -35.24 -25.33 22.90
CA GLY A 111 -34.14 -26.23 22.55
C GLY A 111 -34.19 -26.70 21.10
N ASP A 112 -35.37 -27.03 20.58
CA ASP A 112 -35.56 -27.57 19.22
C ASP A 112 -35.44 -26.45 18.18
N MET A 113 -35.94 -25.26 18.50
CA MET A 113 -35.74 -24.05 17.70
C MET A 113 -34.26 -23.71 17.57
N ARG A 114 -33.48 -23.86 18.65
CA ARG A 114 -32.03 -23.64 18.65
C ARG A 114 -31.28 -24.66 17.79
N GLN A 115 -31.70 -25.93 17.79
CA GLN A 115 -31.15 -26.94 16.89
C GLN A 115 -31.45 -26.63 15.42
N ARG A 116 -32.65 -26.15 15.10
CA ARG A 116 -33.00 -25.68 13.74
C ARG A 116 -32.16 -24.48 13.34
N ALA A 117 -31.95 -23.50 14.23
CA ALA A 117 -31.09 -22.36 13.99
C ALA A 117 -29.63 -22.77 13.71
N TRP A 118 -29.08 -23.75 14.44
CA TRP A 118 -27.72 -24.24 14.23
C TRP A 118 -27.49 -24.94 12.90
N LYS A 119 -28.55 -25.49 12.28
CA LYS A 119 -28.48 -26.01 10.91
C LYS A 119 -28.31 -24.90 9.86
N ILE A 120 -28.86 -23.71 10.12
CA ILE A 120 -28.75 -22.55 9.21
C ILE A 120 -27.41 -21.83 9.40
N MET A 121 -26.98 -21.66 10.65
CA MET A 121 -25.70 -21.05 11.01
C MET A 121 -25.12 -21.72 12.26
N PRO A 122 -23.89 -22.29 12.20
CA PRO A 122 -23.25 -22.91 13.35
C PRO A 122 -23.13 -21.95 14.54
N ARG A 123 -23.18 -22.48 15.77
CA ARG A 123 -23.17 -21.70 17.01
C ARG A 123 -22.05 -20.67 17.08
N GLU A 124 -20.83 -21.07 16.74
CA GLU A 124 -19.64 -20.21 16.83
C GLU A 124 -19.72 -19.04 15.84
N VAL A 125 -20.14 -19.32 14.59
CA VAL A 125 -20.34 -18.30 13.56
C VAL A 125 -21.48 -17.36 13.96
N LEU A 126 -22.59 -17.90 14.48
CA LEU A 126 -23.73 -17.11 14.92
C LEU A 126 -23.37 -16.19 16.09
N GLN A 127 -22.60 -16.67 17.07
CA GLN A 127 -22.11 -15.84 18.17
C GLN A 127 -21.20 -14.71 17.67
N ASN A 128 -20.27 -15.02 16.77
CA ASN A 128 -19.37 -14.02 16.19
C ASN A 128 -20.11 -12.99 15.34
N THR A 129 -21.04 -13.42 14.47
CA THR A 129 -21.89 -12.54 13.66
C THR A 129 -22.79 -11.68 14.55
N ALA A 130 -23.40 -12.24 15.60
CA ALA A 130 -24.22 -11.49 16.54
C ALA A 130 -23.40 -10.44 17.32
N GLN A 131 -22.20 -10.77 17.79
CA GLN A 131 -21.30 -9.80 18.43
C GLN A 131 -20.90 -8.68 17.46
N ARG A 132 -20.58 -9.02 16.21
CA ARG A 132 -20.22 -8.06 15.16
C ARG A 132 -21.40 -7.15 14.78
N MET A 133 -22.63 -7.65 14.76
CA MET A 133 -23.83 -6.86 14.50
C MET A 133 -24.22 -5.97 15.67
N ARG A 134 -24.01 -6.44 16.92
CA ARG A 134 -24.32 -5.69 18.14
C ARG A 134 -23.42 -4.46 18.32
N ILE A 135 -22.18 -4.54 17.87
CA ILE A 135 -21.22 -3.44 17.95
C ILE A 135 -21.28 -2.68 16.63
N LYS A 136 -21.73 -1.40 16.66
CA LYS A 136 -21.61 -0.52 15.48
C LYS A 136 -20.15 -0.55 15.04
N PRO A 137 -19.81 -1.06 13.85
CA PRO A 137 -18.41 -1.14 13.45
C PRO A 137 -17.89 0.29 13.44
N ALA A 138 -16.85 0.56 14.23
CA ALA A 138 -16.11 1.80 14.11
C ALA A 138 -15.70 1.87 12.64
N SER A 139 -16.26 2.85 11.91
CA SER A 139 -15.96 3.00 10.50
C SER A 139 -14.44 3.11 10.42
N ARG A 140 -13.79 2.20 9.71
CA ARG A 140 -12.34 2.32 9.46
C ARG A 140 -12.01 3.63 8.74
N MET A 141 -13.01 4.31 8.18
CA MET A 141 -12.95 5.68 7.65
C MET A 141 -12.88 6.80 8.71
N ALA A 142 -13.18 6.55 9.99
CA ALA A 142 -13.05 7.54 11.06
C ALA A 142 -11.63 7.62 11.64
N ARG A 143 -10.70 6.78 11.19
CA ARG A 143 -9.25 6.96 11.39
C ARG A 143 -8.66 7.58 10.12
N ARG A 144 -8.96 8.86 9.89
CA ARG A 144 -8.19 9.74 9.02
C ARG A 144 -7.85 10.97 9.82
#